data_AF-A0A8S2FNG9-F1
#
_entry.id   AF-A0A8S2FNG9-F1
#
_cell.length_a   1.000
_cell.length_b   1.000
_cell.length_c   1.000
_cell.angle_alpha   90.00
_cell.angle_beta   90.00
_cell.angle_gamma   90.00
#
_symmetry.space_group_name_H-M   'P 1'
#
loop_
_entity.id
_entity.type
_entity.pdbx_description
1 polymer ?
#
loop_
_entity_poly.entity_id
_entity_poly.type
_entity_poly.pdbx_seq_one_letter_code
_entity_poly.pdbx_strand_id
1 'polypeptide(L)'
;LLRSTSQDIDSEDEKEGYISCVIDQTTVSIDAKIIKPFKGVIAQGGNLQEENQTAIIAIYGCYLPDRRLREYRYIIDQLFYYVYHKLEKMVTNDYVLVYFHGATPKHRMPDLKFLRKCYQMINLRLRKNLRSVYVVHPTRWLRTVIALSRPFFSNKFYHKVRYMYTIAELERQLPNNHLQIPDMVEQ
;
A
#
# COMPACT_ATOMS: atom_id res chain seq x y z
N LEU A 1 -7.62 23.10 -13.29
CA LEU A 1 -8.43 22.26 -14.20
C LEU A 1 -7.93 20.80 -14.30
N LEU A 2 -7.17 20.27 -13.32
CA LEU A 2 -6.66 18.88 -13.30
C LEU A 2 -7.08 18.13 -12.03
N ARG A 3 -8.37 18.20 -11.67
CA ARG A 3 -8.91 17.55 -10.46
C ARG A 3 -9.94 16.44 -10.76
N SER A 4 -10.28 16.23 -12.05
CA SER A 4 -11.38 15.37 -12.48
C SER A 4 -10.97 13.91 -12.75
N THR A 5 -9.79 13.65 -13.30
CA THR A 5 -9.46 12.30 -13.81
C THR A 5 -9.30 11.20 -12.75
N SER A 6 -8.91 11.51 -11.50
CA SER A 6 -8.78 10.48 -10.45
C SER A 6 -10.08 10.16 -9.72
N GLN A 7 -11.05 11.08 -9.70
CA GLN A 7 -12.33 10.90 -9.02
C GLN A 7 -13.37 10.23 -9.92
N ASP A 8 -13.28 10.46 -11.24
CA ASP A 8 -14.24 9.94 -12.21
C ASP A 8 -14.05 8.42 -12.47
N ILE A 9 -12.80 7.93 -12.46
CA ILE A 9 -12.48 6.49 -12.70
C ILE A 9 -12.93 5.59 -11.54
N ASP A 10 -13.00 6.11 -10.31
CA ASP A 10 -13.54 5.36 -9.16
C ASP A 10 -15.08 5.28 -9.17
N SER A 11 -15.74 6.18 -9.89
CA SER A 11 -17.19 6.33 -9.85
C SER A 11 -17.95 5.38 -10.79
N GLU A 12 -17.30 4.88 -11.84
CA GLU A 12 -17.92 3.95 -12.80
C GLU A 12 -17.85 2.49 -12.33
N ASP A 13 -16.73 2.07 -11.71
CA ASP A 13 -16.55 0.69 -11.23
C ASP A 13 -17.41 0.35 -9.99
N GLU A 14 -17.94 1.35 -9.27
CA GLU A 14 -18.64 1.14 -7.98
C GLU A 14 -20.17 0.98 -8.10
N LYS A 15 -20.75 1.15 -9.30
CA LYS A 15 -22.21 1.15 -9.50
C LYS A 15 -22.88 -0.21 -9.25
N GLU A 16 -22.13 -1.31 -9.26
CA GLU A 16 -22.67 -2.67 -9.04
C GLU A 16 -22.32 -3.27 -7.66
N GLY A 17 -21.74 -2.49 -6.75
CA GLY A 17 -21.35 -2.97 -5.41
C GLY A 17 -20.12 -3.88 -5.39
N TYR A 18 -19.56 -4.20 -6.55
CA TYR A 18 -18.33 -4.96 -6.74
C TYR A 18 -17.41 -4.26 -7.74
N ILE A 19 -16.10 -4.29 -7.49
CA ILE A 19 -15.05 -3.79 -8.39
C ILE A 19 -14.33 -4.99 -9.01
N SER A 20 -14.24 -5.04 -10.33
CA SER A 20 -13.51 -6.12 -11.03
C SER A 20 -12.01 -5.83 -11.10
N CYS A 21 -11.18 -6.80 -10.72
CA CYS A 21 -9.72 -6.68 -10.74
C CYS A 21 -9.08 -7.92 -11.36
N VAL A 22 -8.16 -7.74 -12.31
CA VAL A 22 -7.40 -8.85 -12.90
C VAL A 22 -6.08 -9.02 -12.14
N ILE A 23 -5.87 -10.20 -11.56
CA ILE A 23 -4.64 -10.59 -10.87
C ILE A 23 -4.13 -11.87 -11.53
N ASP A 24 -2.93 -11.82 -12.12
CA ASP A 24 -2.32 -12.97 -12.83
C ASP A 24 -3.29 -13.69 -13.78
N GLN A 25 -3.95 -12.93 -14.67
CA GLN A 25 -4.93 -13.42 -15.67
C GLN A 25 -6.24 -13.98 -15.08
N THR A 26 -6.42 -13.91 -13.75
CA THR A 26 -7.67 -14.29 -13.08
C THR A 26 -8.45 -13.05 -12.69
N THR A 27 -9.73 -12.99 -13.05
CA THR A 27 -10.63 -11.91 -12.59
C THR A 27 -11.10 -12.21 -11.17
N VAL A 28 -10.83 -11.28 -10.27
CA VAL A 28 -11.28 -11.28 -8.88
C VAL A 28 -12.29 -10.15 -8.70
N SER A 29 -13.40 -10.46 -8.03
CA SER A 29 -14.41 -9.48 -7.64
C SER A 29 -14.11 -8.94 -6.24
N ILE A 30 -14.06 -7.62 -6.11
CA ILE A 30 -13.79 -6.91 -4.86
C ILE A 30 -15.11 -6.36 -4.32
N ASP A 31 -15.52 -6.73 -3.12
CA ASP A 31 -16.73 -6.20 -2.47
C ASP A 31 -16.53 -4.73 -2.05
N ALA A 32 -17.14 -3.82 -2.81
CA ALA A 32 -16.98 -2.38 -2.58
C ALA A 32 -17.58 -1.93 -1.24
N LYS A 33 -18.63 -2.62 -0.76
CA LYS A 33 -19.30 -2.28 0.51
C LYS A 33 -18.38 -2.57 1.69
N ILE A 34 -17.68 -3.71 1.66
CA ILE A 34 -16.73 -4.10 2.70
C ILE A 34 -15.49 -3.23 2.70
N ILE A 35 -15.04 -2.78 1.52
CA ILE A 35 -13.83 -1.97 1.38
C ILE A 35 -14.06 -0.49 1.67
N LYS A 36 -15.29 0.01 1.51
CA LYS A 36 -15.66 1.41 1.78
C LYS A 36 -15.02 2.03 3.04
N PRO A 37 -15.06 1.41 4.24
CA PRO A 37 -14.44 1.97 5.44
C PRO A 37 -12.90 1.99 5.43
N PHE A 38 -12.26 1.22 4.55
CA PHE A 38 -10.80 1.05 4.49
C PHE A 38 -10.15 1.74 3.29
N LYS A 39 -10.91 2.48 2.46
CA LYS A 39 -10.39 3.13 1.24
C LYS A 39 -9.19 4.05 1.51
N GLY A 40 -9.15 4.68 2.69
CA GLY A 40 -8.05 5.55 3.12
C GLY A 40 -6.72 4.83 3.34
N VAL A 41 -6.68 3.49 3.31
CA VAL A 41 -5.43 2.72 3.48
C VAL A 41 -4.38 3.05 2.43
N ILE A 42 -4.77 3.55 1.26
CA ILE A 42 -3.86 3.86 0.13
C ILE A 42 -4.15 5.27 -0.42
N ALA A 43 -3.09 6.02 -0.71
CA ALA A 43 -3.19 7.33 -1.38
C ALA A 43 -1.98 7.61 -2.28
N GLN A 44 -2.13 8.54 -3.22
CA GLN A 44 -1.02 9.08 -4.03
C GLN A 44 -0.55 10.41 -3.45
N GLY A 45 0.76 10.58 -3.28
CA GLY A 45 1.40 11.81 -2.79
C GLY A 45 2.02 12.66 -3.89
N GLY A 46 1.57 12.51 -5.14
CA GLY A 46 2.21 13.14 -6.30
C GLY A 46 3.35 12.31 -6.89
N ASN A 47 4.23 12.97 -7.64
CA ASN A 47 5.33 12.35 -8.37
C ASN A 47 6.63 13.10 -8.07
N LEU A 48 7.76 12.37 -8.02
CA LEU A 48 9.08 12.98 -7.95
C LEU A 48 9.38 13.76 -9.23
N GLN A 49 9.98 14.94 -9.09
CA GLN A 49 10.41 15.80 -10.20
C GLN A 49 11.72 15.25 -10.82
N GLU A 50 11.65 14.04 -11.35
CA GLU A 50 12.72 13.34 -12.07
C GLU A 50 12.22 12.97 -13.47
N GLU A 51 13.13 12.61 -14.38
CA GLU A 51 12.81 12.29 -15.79
C GLU A 51 11.70 11.22 -15.94
N ASN A 52 11.69 10.21 -15.06
CA ASN A 52 10.69 9.13 -15.08
C ASN A 52 9.38 9.43 -14.34
N GLN A 53 9.21 10.63 -13.76
CA GLN A 53 8.04 11.02 -12.97
C GLN A 53 7.62 9.95 -11.94
N THR A 54 8.55 9.48 -11.13
CA THR A 54 8.33 8.36 -10.18
C THR A 54 7.17 8.66 -9.23
N ALA A 55 6.14 7.83 -9.24
CA ALA A 55 4.96 8.03 -8.40
C ALA A 55 5.26 7.77 -6.91
N ILE A 56 4.67 8.57 -6.03
CA ILE A 56 4.74 8.37 -4.58
C ILE A 56 3.41 7.79 -4.11
N ILE A 57 3.43 6.57 -3.59
CA ILE A 57 2.23 5.88 -3.11
C ILE A 57 2.39 5.61 -1.62
N ALA A 58 1.41 6.04 -0.82
CA ALA A 58 1.37 5.76 0.60
C ALA A 58 0.41 4.62 0.94
N ILE A 59 0.81 3.81 1.93
CA ILE A 59 -0.02 2.85 2.63
C ILE A 59 -0.05 3.22 4.12
N TYR A 60 -1.24 3.43 4.67
CA TYR A 60 -1.44 3.84 6.05
C TYR A 60 -1.90 2.67 6.90
N GLY A 61 -1.01 2.17 7.75
CA GLY A 61 -1.30 1.03 8.62
C GLY A 61 -2.42 1.30 9.63
N CYS A 62 -2.64 2.56 10.02
CA CYS A 62 -3.69 2.96 10.96
C CYS A 62 -5.10 2.64 10.45
N TYR A 63 -5.30 2.55 9.12
CA TYR A 63 -6.57 2.20 8.50
C TYR A 63 -6.72 0.69 8.19
N LEU A 64 -5.80 -0.16 8.65
CA LEU A 64 -5.96 -1.61 8.50
C LEU A 64 -7.11 -2.16 9.39
N PRO A 65 -7.80 -3.22 8.97
CA PRO A 65 -8.85 -3.83 9.76
C PRO A 65 -8.32 -4.47 11.05
N ASP A 66 -9.13 -4.48 12.10
CA ASP A 66 -8.82 -5.18 13.35
C ASP A 66 -9.01 -6.69 13.18
N ARG A 67 -8.01 -7.49 13.61
CA ARG A 67 -8.10 -8.97 13.64
C ARG A 67 -9.25 -9.53 14.45
N ARG A 68 -9.84 -8.73 15.36
CA ARG A 68 -11.00 -9.12 16.16
C ARG A 68 -12.31 -9.17 15.36
N LEU A 69 -12.32 -8.65 14.13
CA LEU A 69 -13.49 -8.74 13.25
C LEU A 69 -13.76 -10.20 12.87
N ARG A 70 -15.03 -10.63 12.94
CA ARG A 70 -15.45 -12.02 12.65
C ARG A 70 -15.02 -12.49 11.26
N GLU A 71 -15.02 -11.58 10.28
CA GLU A 71 -14.67 -11.84 8.89
C GLU A 71 -13.31 -11.26 8.50
N TYR A 72 -12.40 -11.02 9.47
CA TYR A 72 -11.11 -10.38 9.22
C TYR A 72 -10.35 -10.95 8.02
N ARG A 73 -10.34 -12.29 7.86
CA ARG A 73 -9.63 -12.95 6.75
C ARG A 73 -10.20 -12.57 5.39
N TYR A 74 -11.51 -12.51 5.28
CA TYR A 74 -12.17 -12.06 4.06
C TYR A 74 -11.89 -10.58 3.81
N ILE A 75 -12.06 -9.73 4.84
CA ILE A 75 -11.85 -8.27 4.74
C ILE A 75 -10.42 -7.94 4.32
N ILE A 76 -9.41 -8.57 4.94
CA ILE A 76 -8.00 -8.28 4.63
C ILE A 76 -7.60 -8.79 3.24
N ASP A 77 -8.16 -9.92 2.77
CA ASP A 77 -7.95 -10.40 1.41
C ASP A 77 -8.60 -9.46 0.38
N GLN A 78 -9.82 -9.01 0.64
CA GLN A 78 -10.51 -8.00 -0.18
C GLN A 78 -9.73 -6.68 -0.21
N LEU A 79 -9.16 -6.27 0.93
CA LEU A 79 -8.37 -5.04 1.03
C LEU A 79 -7.07 -5.16 0.24
N PHE A 80 -6.44 -6.34 0.24
CA PHE A 80 -5.28 -6.59 -0.61
C PHE A 80 -5.64 -6.47 -2.09
N TYR A 81 -6.76 -7.04 -2.54
CA TYR A 81 -7.21 -6.91 -3.93
C TYR A 81 -7.49 -5.46 -4.30
N TYR A 82 -8.13 -4.69 -3.42
CA TYR A 82 -8.34 -3.26 -3.62
C TYR A 82 -7.01 -2.48 -3.72
N VAL A 83 -6.08 -2.72 -2.81
CA VAL A 83 -4.75 -2.08 -2.85
C VAL A 83 -4.00 -2.45 -4.12
N TYR A 84 -4.02 -3.72 -4.53
CA TYR A 84 -3.41 -4.17 -5.78
C TYR A 84 -4.05 -3.50 -7.00
N HIS A 85 -5.39 -3.47 -7.07
CA HIS A 85 -6.15 -2.83 -8.13
C HIS A 85 -5.80 -1.34 -8.26
N LYS A 86 -5.70 -0.63 -7.12
CA LYS A 86 -5.27 0.76 -7.06
C LYS A 86 -3.83 0.94 -7.50
N LEU A 87 -2.91 0.09 -7.03
CA LEU A 87 -1.50 0.13 -7.45
C LEU A 87 -1.36 -0.05 -8.97
N GLU A 88 -2.08 -0.99 -9.58
CA GLU A 88 -2.06 -1.20 -11.03
C GLU A 88 -2.49 0.06 -11.80
N LYS A 89 -3.50 0.79 -11.31
CA LYS A 89 -4.01 2.03 -11.91
C LYS A 89 -3.09 3.24 -11.66
N MET A 90 -2.44 3.32 -10.50
CA MET A 90 -1.59 4.46 -10.09
C MET A 90 -0.16 4.35 -10.64
N VAL A 91 0.32 3.13 -10.87
CA VAL A 91 1.71 2.86 -11.30
C VAL A 91 1.76 2.66 -12.82
N THR A 92 2.12 3.72 -13.53
CA THR A 92 2.44 3.67 -14.96
C THR A 92 3.90 3.26 -15.18
N ASN A 93 4.83 3.90 -14.46
CA ASN A 93 6.29 3.69 -14.55
C ASN A 93 6.87 3.23 -13.21
N ASP A 94 7.99 3.81 -12.79
CA ASP A 94 8.61 3.60 -11.50
C ASP A 94 7.81 4.26 -10.38
N TYR A 95 7.85 3.67 -9.20
CA TYR A 95 7.19 4.24 -8.02
C TYR A 95 7.97 3.95 -6.73
N VAL A 96 7.72 4.77 -5.72
CA VAL A 96 8.13 4.53 -4.34
C VAL A 96 6.90 4.24 -3.49
N LEU A 97 7.05 3.30 -2.57
CA LEU A 97 6.01 2.95 -1.61
C LEU A 97 6.40 3.48 -0.24
N VAL A 98 5.52 4.25 0.39
CA VAL A 98 5.68 4.76 1.76
C VAL A 98 4.68 4.03 2.65
N TYR A 99 5.16 3.19 3.55
CA TYR A 99 4.33 2.53 4.55
C TYR A 99 4.42 3.29 5.88
N PHE A 100 3.34 3.99 6.22
CA PHE A 100 3.20 4.65 7.51
C PHE A 100 2.70 3.67 8.56
N HIS A 101 3.59 3.30 9.48
CA HIS A 101 3.25 2.39 10.57
C HIS A 101 2.74 3.11 11.82
N GLY A 102 2.92 4.43 11.93
CA GLY A 102 2.52 5.25 13.08
C GLY A 102 1.11 4.88 13.59
N ALA A 103 1.01 4.65 14.90
CA ALA A 103 -0.20 4.21 15.60
C ALA A 103 -0.89 2.92 15.07
N THR A 104 -0.20 2.05 14.33
CA THR A 104 -0.77 0.76 13.90
C THR A 104 -0.61 -0.30 15.00
N PRO A 105 -1.68 -0.71 15.70
CA PRO A 105 -1.57 -1.73 16.73
C PRO A 105 -1.25 -3.08 16.12
N LYS A 106 -0.52 -3.92 16.86
CA LYS A 106 -0.18 -5.29 16.43
C LYS A 106 -1.39 -6.13 16.02
N HIS A 107 -2.56 -5.90 16.62
CA HIS A 107 -3.79 -6.63 16.29
C HIS A 107 -4.37 -6.25 14.91
N ARG A 108 -3.94 -5.16 14.26
CA ARG A 108 -4.40 -4.79 12.90
C ARG A 108 -3.50 -5.32 11.79
N MET A 109 -2.24 -5.58 12.10
CA MET A 109 -1.25 -6.04 11.14
C MET A 109 -1.66 -7.38 10.52
N PRO A 110 -1.38 -7.68 9.24
CA PRO A 110 -1.52 -9.03 8.70
C PRO A 110 -0.44 -9.99 9.25
N ASP A 111 -0.61 -11.30 9.03
CA ASP A 111 0.39 -12.29 9.45
C ASP A 111 1.41 -12.58 8.34
N LEU A 112 2.48 -13.33 8.67
CA LEU A 112 3.53 -13.68 7.71
C LEU A 112 2.98 -14.48 6.51
N LYS A 113 1.95 -15.30 6.72
CA LYS A 113 1.31 -16.08 5.64
C LYS A 113 0.65 -15.15 4.62
N PHE A 114 -0.07 -14.14 5.10
CA PHE A 114 -0.66 -13.11 4.25
C PHE A 114 0.42 -12.31 3.53
N LEU A 115 1.47 -11.85 4.21
CA LEU A 115 2.57 -11.11 3.56
C LEU A 115 3.23 -11.91 2.42
N ARG A 116 3.43 -13.21 2.64
CA ARG A 116 3.93 -14.13 1.60
C ARG A 116 2.94 -14.23 0.43
N LYS A 117 1.64 -14.42 0.71
CA LYS A 117 0.58 -14.48 -0.32
C LYS A 117 0.56 -13.18 -1.14
N CYS A 118 0.60 -12.02 -0.49
CA CYS A 118 0.66 -10.73 -1.16
C CYS A 118 1.84 -10.65 -2.13
N TYR A 119 3.05 -10.96 -1.68
CA TYR A 119 4.23 -10.90 -2.55
C TYR A 119 4.16 -11.87 -3.74
N GLN A 120 3.54 -13.03 -3.56
CA GLN A 120 3.34 -14.00 -4.63
C GLN A 120 2.33 -13.51 -5.67
N MET A 121 1.26 -12.83 -5.24
CA MET A 121 0.20 -12.30 -6.12
C MET A 121 0.56 -10.97 -6.78
N ILE A 122 1.53 -10.22 -6.26
CA ILE A 122 2.00 -9.00 -6.93
C ILE A 122 2.72 -9.42 -8.21
N ASN A 123 2.25 -8.90 -9.35
CA ASN A 123 2.84 -9.20 -10.64
C ASN A 123 4.32 -8.77 -10.73
N LEU A 124 5.02 -9.27 -11.75
CA LEU A 124 6.45 -8.99 -11.93
C LEU A 124 6.73 -7.51 -12.21
N ARG A 125 5.81 -6.82 -12.90
CA ARG A 125 5.93 -5.41 -13.30
C ARG A 125 5.99 -4.50 -12.07
N LEU A 126 5.00 -4.58 -11.18
CA LEU A 126 4.95 -3.81 -9.94
C LEU A 126 6.16 -4.08 -9.04
N ARG A 127 6.67 -5.32 -9.00
CA ARG A 127 7.87 -5.65 -8.23
C ARG A 127 9.15 -5.04 -8.82
N LYS A 128 9.25 -4.97 -10.16
CA LYS A 128 10.41 -4.41 -10.86
C LYS A 128 10.43 -2.88 -10.76
N ASN A 129 9.30 -2.24 -11.08
CA ASN A 129 9.12 -0.79 -11.09
C ASN A 129 9.16 -0.13 -9.71
N LEU A 130 9.02 -0.92 -8.64
CA LEU A 130 9.20 -0.41 -7.28
C LEU A 130 10.65 0.00 -7.05
N ARG A 131 10.95 1.28 -6.84
CA ARG A 131 12.31 1.77 -6.57
C ARG A 131 12.72 1.57 -5.12
N SER A 132 11.84 1.89 -4.19
CA SER A 132 12.09 1.79 -2.74
C SER A 132 10.80 1.65 -1.95
N VAL A 133 10.90 1.00 -0.79
CA VAL A 133 9.85 0.91 0.22
C VAL A 133 10.34 1.64 1.47
N TYR A 134 9.76 2.78 1.79
CA TYR A 134 10.04 3.53 3.00
C TYR A 134 9.07 3.12 4.10
N VAL A 135 9.58 2.50 5.16
CA VAL A 135 8.80 2.11 6.34
C VAL A 135 8.99 3.19 7.40
N VAL A 136 7.95 3.98 7.62
CA VAL A 136 7.96 5.17 8.48
C VAL A 136 7.46 4.81 9.88
N HIS A 137 8.19 5.23 10.91
CA HIS A 137 7.99 4.90 12.32
C HIS A 137 7.91 3.37 12.60
N PRO A 138 8.91 2.57 12.15
CA PRO A 138 8.87 1.12 12.33
C PRO A 138 8.95 0.73 13.81
N THR A 139 8.03 -0.12 14.26
CA THR A 139 8.16 -0.77 15.58
C THR A 139 9.21 -1.89 15.53
N ARG A 140 9.79 -2.25 16.69
CA ARG A 140 10.68 -3.42 16.80
C ARG A 140 10.01 -4.69 16.27
N TRP A 141 8.74 -4.89 16.61
CA TRP A 141 7.96 -6.03 16.13
C TRP A 141 7.86 -6.07 14.60
N LEU A 142 7.55 -4.93 13.96
CA LEU A 142 7.48 -4.85 12.50
C LEU A 142 8.83 -5.19 11.85
N ARG A 143 9.93 -4.66 12.40
CA ARG A 143 11.29 -4.96 11.92
C ARG A 143 11.60 -6.45 12.00
N THR A 144 11.22 -7.11 13.10
CA THR A 144 11.35 -8.56 13.25
C THR A 144 10.52 -9.30 12.20
N VAL A 145 9.27 -8.91 11.98
CA VAL A 145 8.41 -9.52 10.94
C VAL A 145 9.02 -9.37 9.55
N ILE A 146 9.50 -8.17 9.18
CA ILE A 146 10.16 -7.93 7.90
C ILE A 146 11.43 -8.78 7.78
N ALA A 147 12.25 -8.85 8.82
CA ALA A 147 13.45 -9.68 8.82
C ALA A 147 13.13 -11.19 8.66
N LEU A 148 12.11 -11.69 9.37
CA LEU A 148 11.64 -13.08 9.26
C LEU A 148 10.98 -13.40 7.91
N SER A 149 10.48 -12.38 7.21
CA SER A 149 9.91 -12.54 5.87
C SER A 149 10.96 -12.60 4.74
N ARG A 150 12.23 -12.29 5.05
CA ARG A 150 13.36 -12.33 4.10
C ARG A 150 13.43 -13.60 3.23
N PRO A 151 13.28 -14.85 3.74
CA PRO A 151 13.34 -16.05 2.89
C PRO A 151 12.23 -16.13 1.83
N PHE A 152 11.15 -15.36 1.98
CA PHE A 152 10.02 -15.34 1.03
C PHE A 152 10.13 -14.23 -0.01
N PHE A 153 11.00 -13.24 0.21
CA PHE A 153 11.23 -12.13 -0.71
C PHE A 153 12.51 -12.35 -1.51
N SER A 154 12.52 -11.87 -2.76
CA SER A 154 13.78 -11.84 -3.50
C SER A 154 14.78 -10.95 -2.76
N ASN A 155 16.06 -11.34 -2.77
CA ASN A 155 17.10 -10.53 -2.13
C ASN A 155 17.08 -9.09 -2.69
N LYS A 156 16.85 -8.93 -4.00
CA LYS A 156 16.65 -7.62 -4.66
C LYS A 156 15.53 -6.80 -4.04
N PHE A 157 14.36 -7.40 -3.78
CA PHE A 157 13.24 -6.72 -3.16
C PHE A 157 13.55 -6.32 -1.71
N TYR A 158 14.16 -7.20 -0.93
CA TYR A 158 14.50 -6.91 0.47
C TYR A 158 15.43 -5.69 0.59
N HIS A 159 16.37 -5.50 -0.35
CA HIS A 159 17.25 -4.31 -0.39
C HIS A 159 16.53 -3.01 -0.77
N LYS A 160 15.28 -3.06 -1.25
CA LYS A 160 14.46 -1.87 -1.50
C LYS A 160 13.86 -1.30 -0.22
N VAL A 161 13.83 -2.07 0.88
CA VAL A 161 13.22 -1.67 2.15
C VAL A 161 14.17 -0.75 2.93
N ARG A 162 13.70 0.46 3.25
CA ARG A 162 14.42 1.48 4.02
C ARG A 162 13.56 1.92 5.20
N TYR A 163 14.17 2.03 6.37
CA TYR A 163 13.49 2.45 7.59
C TYR A 163 13.68 3.96 7.80
N MET A 164 12.59 4.67 8.06
CA MET A 164 12.58 6.10 8.43
C MET A 164 11.98 6.22 9.83
N TYR A 165 12.71 6.81 10.76
CA TYR A 165 12.28 6.95 12.14
C TYR A 165 11.54 8.26 12.39
N THR A 166 11.67 9.23 11.49
CA THR A 166 11.00 10.53 11.57
C THR A 166 10.42 10.93 10.22
N ILE A 167 9.39 11.79 10.25
CA ILE A 167 8.84 12.40 9.02
C ILE A 167 9.90 13.25 8.31
N ALA A 168 10.73 13.97 9.06
CA ALA A 168 11.81 14.78 8.49
C ALA A 168 12.83 13.93 7.69
N GLU A 169 13.12 12.69 8.12
CA GLU A 169 13.94 11.77 7.32
C GLU A 169 13.27 11.39 6.01
N LEU A 170 11.95 11.16 6.02
CA LEU A 170 11.17 10.88 4.82
C LEU A 170 11.18 12.08 3.86
N GLU A 171 10.92 13.28 4.35
CA GLU A 171 10.87 14.51 3.54
C GLU A 171 12.21 14.82 2.86
N ARG A 172 13.34 14.54 3.53
CA ARG A 172 14.67 14.67 2.91
C ARG A 172 14.86 13.70 1.75
N GLN A 173 14.24 12.52 1.79
CA GLN A 173 14.33 11.52 0.72
C GLN A 173 13.30 11.76 -0.39
N LEU A 174 12.14 12.29 -0.03
CA LEU A 174 11.01 12.54 -0.94
C LEU A 174 10.57 14.01 -0.81
N PRO A 175 11.35 14.96 -1.35
CA PRO A 175 10.95 16.36 -1.37
C PRO A 175 9.66 16.53 -2.17
N ASN A 176 8.79 17.45 -1.75
CA ASN A 176 7.48 17.68 -2.36
C ASN A 176 6.56 16.45 -2.37
N ASN A 177 6.68 15.57 -1.37
CA ASN A 177 5.65 14.58 -1.16
C ASN A 177 4.36 15.30 -0.74
N HIS A 178 3.30 15.20 -1.55
CA HIS A 178 1.97 15.74 -1.25
C HIS A 178 1.16 14.72 -0.43
N LEU A 179 1.83 13.97 0.43
CA LEU A 179 1.21 12.94 1.26
C LEU A 179 0.44 13.62 2.38
N GLN A 180 -0.83 13.27 2.52
CA GLN A 180 -1.61 13.66 3.70
C GLN A 180 -1.23 12.69 4.83
N ILE A 181 -0.54 13.18 5.85
CA ILE A 181 -0.17 12.38 7.01
C ILE A 181 -1.32 12.49 8.01
N PRO A 182 -1.99 11.40 8.39
CA PRO A 182 -3.01 11.46 9.43
C PRO A 182 -2.38 11.84 10.78
N ASP A 183 -3.06 12.65 11.59
CA ASP A 183 -2.60 13.09 12.93
C ASP A 183 -2.10 11.94 13.82
N MET A 184 -2.67 10.74 13.64
CA MET A 184 -2.27 9.52 14.36
C MET A 184 -0.82 9.06 14.05
N VAL A 185 -0.24 9.56 12.97
CA VAL A 185 1.09 9.19 12.44
C VAL A 185 2.11 10.31 12.64
N GLU A 186 1.69 11.55 12.90
CA GLU A 186 2.58 12.73 13.02
C GLU A 186 3.47 12.77 14.29
N GLN A 187 3.55 11.66 15.04
CA GLN A 187 4.22 11.59 16.34
C GLN A 187 5.74 11.34 16.26
#